data_AF-A0A536WQI4-F1
#
_entry.id   AF-A0A536WQI4-F1
#
_cell.length_a   1.000
_cell.length_b   1.000
_cell.length_c   1.000
_cell.angle_alpha   90.00
_cell.angle_beta   90.00
_cell.angle_gamma   90.00
#
_symmetry.space_group_name_H-M   'P 1'
#
loop_
_entity.id
_entity.type
_entity.pdbx_description
1 polymer ?
#
loop_
_entity_poly.entity_id
_entity_poly.type
_entity_poly.pdbx_seq_one_letter_code
_entity_poly.pdbx_strand_id
1 'polypeptide(L)' 'ELVLDSWIGLFAPAKTPPVVIERLRCAIGKALMEPDVRRRLEANGWRILSMSLEETRAFVKREAQKWPAFLHQAGIRPE' A
#
# COMPACT_ATOMS: atom_id res chain seq x y z
N GLU A 1 -15.15 11.14 5.99
CA GLU A 1 -14.12 12.20 5.92
C GLU A 1 -13.15 11.88 4.80
N LEU A 2 -12.82 12.85 3.95
CA LEU A 2 -11.88 12.65 2.84
C LEU A 2 -10.46 12.74 3.38
N VAL A 3 -9.80 11.60 3.59
CA VAL A 3 -8.39 11.56 3.95
C VAL A 3 -7.56 11.57 2.67
N LEU A 4 -6.69 12.58 2.51
CA LEU A 4 -5.79 12.76 1.39
C LEU A 4 -4.38 12.26 1.75
N ASP A 5 -4.27 10.95 1.96
CA ASP A 5 -2.98 10.31 2.23
C ASP A 5 -2.43 9.65 0.95
N SER A 6 -1.14 9.84 0.68
CA SER A 6 -0.42 9.08 -0.34
C SER A 6 0.13 7.79 0.27
N TRP A 7 0.10 6.70 -0.50
CA TRP A 7 0.60 5.40 -0.06
C TRP A 7 1.50 4.78 -1.12
N ILE A 8 2.43 3.92 -0.68
CA ILE A 8 3.27 3.10 -1.53
C ILE A 8 2.93 1.63 -1.28
N GLY A 9 2.76 0.88 -2.37
CA GLY A 9 2.55 -0.56 -2.33
C GLY A 9 3.63 -1.31 -3.11
N LEU A 10 3.91 -2.53 -2.67
CA LEU A 10 4.77 -3.47 -3.39
C LEU A 10 3.89 -4.50 -4.10
N PHE A 11 4.14 -4.70 -5.40
CA PHE A 11 3.34 -5.58 -6.25
C PHE A 11 4.22 -6.61 -6.94
N ALA A 12 3.66 -7.78 -7.21
CA ALA A 12 4.29 -8.85 -7.97
C ALA A 12 3.40 -9.24 -9.16
N PRO A 13 3.94 -9.88 -10.22
CA PRO A 13 3.16 -10.34 -11.36
C PRO A 13 1.94 -11.19 -10.95
N ALA A 14 0.83 -11.07 -11.67
CA ALA A 14 -0.46 -11.68 -11.29
C ALA A 14 -0.39 -13.21 -11.11
N LYS A 15 0.50 -13.88 -11.84
CA LYS A 15 0.68 -15.35 -11.81
C LYS A 15 1.82 -15.79 -10.87
N THR A 16 2.32 -14.91 -10.00
CA THR A 16 3.35 -15.26 -9.02
C THR A 16 2.83 -16.36 -8.09
N PRO A 17 3.57 -17.49 -7.91
CA PRO A 17 3.12 -18.57 -7.05
C PRO A 17 2.86 -18.12 -5.60
N PRO A 18 1.81 -18.64 -4.93
CA PRO A 18 1.47 -18.23 -3.56
C PRO A 18 2.61 -18.35 -2.55
N VAL A 19 3.44 -19.40 -2.68
CA VAL A 19 4.61 -19.60 -1.81
C VAL A 19 5.65 -18.48 -1.94
N VAL A 20 5.80 -17.88 -3.14
CA VAL A 20 6.71 -16.76 -3.36
C VAL A 20 6.13 -15.50 -2.74
N ILE A 21 4.83 -15.27 -2.88
CA ILE A 21 4.13 -14.15 -2.23
C ILE A 21 4.29 -14.20 -0.71
N GLU A 22 4.14 -15.38 -0.11
CA GLU A 22 4.28 -15.53 1.33
C GLU A 22 5.72 -15.26 1.80
N ARG A 23 6.71 -15.76 1.06
CA ARG A 23 8.12 -15.46 1.34
C ARG A 23 8.43 -13.97 1.25
N LEU A 24 7.94 -13.29 0.22
CA LEU A 24 8.10 -11.84 0.06
C LEU A 24 7.44 -11.08 1.21
N ARG A 25 6.20 -11.44 1.56
CA ARG A 25 5.46 -10.84 2.68
C ARG A 25 6.23 -10.98 3.99
N CYS A 26 6.73 -12.17 4.30
CA CYS A 26 7.52 -12.42 5.50
C CYS A 26 8.80 -11.59 5.51
N ALA A 27 9.55 -11.57 4.40
CA ALA A 27 10.80 -10.80 4.29
C ALA A 27 10.56 -9.28 4.42
N ILE A 28 9.53 -8.75 3.77
CA ILE A 28 9.14 -7.33 3.87
C ILE A 28 8.75 -6.99 5.31
N GLY A 29 7.92 -7.83 5.95
CA GLY A 29 7.53 -7.65 7.34
C GLY A 29 8.74 -7.58 8.28
N LYS A 30 9.71 -8.50 8.12
CA LYS A 30 10.97 -8.46 8.87
C LYS A 30 11.75 -7.17 8.63
N ALA A 31 11.95 -6.78 7.37
CA ALA A 31 12.68 -5.56 7.04
C ALA A 31 12.04 -4.30 7.65
N LEU A 32 10.71 -4.23 7.71
CA LEU A 32 9.97 -3.11 8.32
C LEU A 32 10.02 -3.11 9.86
N MET A 33 10.40 -4.22 10.49
CA MET A 33 10.63 -4.30 11.93
C MET A 33 12.06 -3.93 12.33
N GLU A 34 13.00 -3.88 11.38
CA GLU A 34 14.37 -3.45 11.66
C GLU A 34 14.39 -2.00 12.15
N PRO A 35 14.98 -1.72 13.34
CA PRO A 35 14.92 -0.39 13.96
C PRO A 35 15.42 0.74 13.06
N ASP A 36 16.50 0.49 12.31
CA ASP A 36 17.08 1.50 11.42
C ASP A 36 16.19 1.79 10.20
N VAL A 37 15.52 0.77 9.66
CA VAL A 37 14.56 0.94 8.55
C VAL A 37 13.36 1.73 9.04
N ARG A 38 12.77 1.32 10.17
CA ARG A 38 11.63 2.02 10.78
C ARG A 38 11.96 3.47 11.08
N ARG A 39 13.09 3.74 11.74
CA ARG A 39 13.52 5.11 12.09
C ARG A 39 13.64 5.98 10.85
N ARG A 40 14.23 5.46 9.77
CA ARG A 40 14.38 6.21 8.52
C ARG A 40 13.05 6.51 7.86
N LEU A 41 12.12 5.56 7.83
CA LEU A 41 10.78 5.78 7.27
C LEU A 41 9.99 6.81 8.08
N GLU A 42 9.93 6.64 9.40
CA GLU A 42 9.21 7.55 10.29
C GLU A 42 9.81 8.97 10.27
N ALA A 43 11.14 9.12 10.20
CA ALA A 43 11.81 10.42 10.06
C ALA A 43 11.47 11.15 8.75
N ASN A 44 11.04 10.43 7.71
CA ASN A 44 10.60 10.99 6.44
C ASN A 44 9.07 11.15 6.36
N GLY A 45 8.36 11.05 7.50
CA GLY A 45 6.91 11.21 7.57
C GLY A 45 6.11 9.99 7.13
N TRP A 46 6.76 8.85 6.89
CA TRP A 46 6.06 7.62 6.51
C TRP A 46 5.47 6.92 7.72
N ARG A 47 4.26 6.41 7.56
CA ARG A 47 3.64 5.47 8.50
C ARG A 47 3.68 4.06 7.92
N ILE A 48 4.26 3.12 8.67
CA ILE A 48 4.26 1.71 8.27
C ILE A 48 2.85 1.13 8.48
N LEU A 49 2.27 0.59 7.42
CA LEU A 49 0.99 -0.13 7.47
C LEU A 49 1.27 -1.64 7.57
N SER A 50 0.99 -2.22 8.73
CA SER A 50 1.05 -3.67 8.92
C SER A 50 -0.31 -4.28 8.60
N MET A 51 -0.48 -4.80 7.40
CA MET A 51 -1.73 -5.42 6.93
C MET A 51 -1.51 -6.89 6.53
N SER A 52 -2.53 -7.71 6.66
CA SER A 52 -2.66 -9.04 6.05
C SER A 52 -2.64 -8.97 4.52
N LEU A 53 -2.42 -10.10 3.83
CA LEU A 53 -2.45 -10.12 2.37
C LEU A 53 -3.86 -9.79 1.86
N GLU A 54 -4.87 -10.29 2.55
CA GLU A 54 -6.27 -10.01 2.28
C GLU A 54 -6.61 -8.53 2.53
N GLU A 55 -6.17 -7.98 3.67
CA GLU A 55 -6.35 -6.57 4.01
C GLU A 55 -5.64 -5.66 3.00
N THR A 56 -4.45 -6.03 2.53
CA THR A 56 -3.73 -5.28 1.49
C THR A 56 -4.52 -5.27 0.18
N ARG A 57 -5.09 -6.42 -0.23
CA ARG A 57 -5.94 -6.50 -1.43
C ARG A 57 -7.20 -5.64 -1.28
N ALA A 58 -7.86 -5.71 -0.13
CA ALA A 58 -9.04 -4.92 0.17
C ALA A 58 -8.72 -3.41 0.18
N PHE A 59 -7.59 -3.02 0.77
CA PHE A 59 -7.09 -1.64 0.78
C PHE A 59 -6.91 -1.11 -0.64
N VAL A 60 -6.16 -1.82 -1.49
CA VAL A 60 -5.90 -1.40 -2.87
C VAL A 60 -7.21 -1.28 -3.65
N LYS A 61 -8.13 -2.24 -3.51
CA LYS A 61 -9.44 -2.19 -4.17
C LYS A 61 -10.25 -0.97 -3.76
N ARG A 62 -10.26 -0.64 -2.47
CA ARG A 62 -10.97 0.54 -1.95
C ARG A 62 -10.37 1.84 -2.47
N GLU A 63 -9.04 1.99 -2.42
CA GLU A 63 -8.38 3.20 -2.93
C GLU A 63 -8.59 3.37 -4.44
N ALA A 64 -8.47 2.28 -5.21
CA ALA A 64 -8.72 2.31 -6.65
C ALA A 64 -10.15 2.70 -7.02
N GLN A 65 -11.14 2.45 -6.16
CA GLN A 65 -12.54 2.86 -6.35
C GLN A 65 -12.79 4.30 -5.89
N LYS A 66 -12.14 4.73 -4.81
CA LYS A 66 -12.33 6.05 -4.19
C LYS A 66 -11.92 7.19 -5.13
N TRP A 67 -10.73 7.10 -5.72
CA TRP A 67 -10.15 8.22 -6.45
C TRP A 67 -10.88 8.56 -7.76
N PRO A 68 -11.27 7.60 -8.62
CA PRO A 68 -12.06 7.91 -9.81
C PRO A 68 -13.40 8.56 -9.48
N ALA A 69 -14.09 8.07 -8.45
CA ALA A 69 -15.35 8.66 -7.98
C ALA A 69 -15.17 10.11 -7.50
N PHE A 70 -14.09 10.36 -6.74
CA PHE A 70 -13.74 11.70 -6.30
C PHE A 70 -13.40 12.63 -7.47
N LEU A 71 -12.56 12.20 -8.42
CA LEU A 71 -12.18 13.00 -9.58
C LEU A 71 -13.40 13.38 -10.43
N HIS A 72 -14.33 12.44 -10.63
CA HIS A 72 -15.58 12.70 -11.33
C HIS A 72 -16.45 13.74 -10.61
N GLN A 73 -16.62 13.60 -9.28
CA GLN A 73 -17.36 14.58 -8.47
C GLN A 73 -16.71 15.97 -8.47
N ALA A 74 -15.37 16.03 -8.52
CA ALA A 74 -14.61 17.27 -8.57
C ALA A 74 -14.52 17.89 -9.97
N GLY A 75 -15.04 17.24 -11.01
CA GLY A 75 -14.97 17.73 -12.40
C GLY A 75 -13.55 17.70 -13.01
N ILE A 76 -12.63 16.94 -12.42
CA ILE A 76 -11.23 16.85 -12.85
C ILE A 76 -11.12 15.83 -13.99
N ARG A 77 -10.42 16.19 -15.07
CA ARG A 77 -10.19 15.32 -16.23
C ARG A 77 -8.70 15.10 -16.45
N PRO A 78 -8.30 13.93 -17.00
CA PRO A 78 -6.97 13.78 -17.55
C PRO A 78 -6.76 14.82 -18.65
N GLU A 79 -5.53 15.32 -18.76
CA GLU A 79 -5.07 16.16 -19.87
C GLU A 79 -5.06 15.45 -21.22
#